data_AF-A0A9D6EWL5-F1
#
_entry.id   AF-A0A9D6EWL5-F1
#
_cell.length_a   1.000
_cell.length_b   1.000
_cell.length_c   1.000
_cell.angle_alpha   90.00
_cell.angle_beta   90.00
_cell.angle_gamma   90.00
#
_symmetry.space_group_name_H-M   'P 1'
#
loop_
_entity.id
_entity.type
_entity.pdbx_description
1 polymer ?
#
loop_
_entity_poly.entity_id
_entity_poly.type
_entity_poly.pdbx_seq_one_letter_code
_entity_poly.pdbx_strand_id
1 'polypeptide(L)'
;MPEAFKYVIDAAVGVALFFALILVFVVDRFVLSGTPAVAANTLKGVKVIGGQAKTKDGKRLRLAVTPTAKSRKLGSTVDELWDDMGRLLKHDLKYEYEIVKPQEILDGRKKLKDYDVLFLTCAGGGEDLKDFLRQFVAEGGTLYASDWRYDAVAAAFPEMASEKLKNEGDRQELAAQIVDPALSDALSATTVHLKFDLPEWKTAAFEGPRVKVLMRGKYRINKSTQETTAPLMVKMSFGKGTVIFTSFHNEKQNSRTESELLKYLVFSLVTAGVDAEVQGKMDESGFTPQRSNLLSTPTRNQSTPPKTFENMKKATLRFALGFRNEGAKLRFNIKSPGGEQYTWEGESTVILEVANAEAGAWTYTVTALELPRDNFAFRVTVGEKK
;
A
#
# COMPACT_ATOMS: atom_id res chain seq x y z
N MET A 1 29.09 -59.21 6.75
CA MET A 1 27.69 -59.36 6.27
C MET A 1 27.73 -59.49 4.76
N PRO A 2 26.96 -60.40 4.14
CA PRO A 2 26.86 -60.49 2.68
C PRO A 2 26.38 -59.16 2.11
N GLU A 3 26.93 -58.68 1.00
CA GLU A 3 26.53 -57.39 0.40
C GLU A 3 25.02 -57.31 0.13
N ALA A 4 24.39 -58.44 -0.21
CA ALA A 4 22.95 -58.54 -0.38
C ALA A 4 22.14 -58.11 0.87
N PHE A 5 22.67 -58.34 2.07
CA PHE A 5 22.01 -57.98 3.32
C PHE A 5 22.02 -56.47 3.57
N LYS A 6 23.05 -55.76 3.09
CA LYS A 6 23.14 -54.29 3.19
C LYS A 6 22.06 -53.61 2.34
N TYR A 7 21.86 -54.08 1.11
CA TYR A 7 20.81 -53.55 0.22
C TYR A 7 19.40 -53.75 0.78
N VAL A 8 19.14 -54.86 1.47
CA VAL A 8 17.85 -55.11 2.12
C VAL A 8 17.61 -54.13 3.28
N ILE A 9 18.64 -53.87 4.09
CA ILE A 9 18.56 -52.89 5.18
C ILE A 9 18.34 -51.48 4.64
N ASP A 10 19.13 -51.06 3.64
CA ASP A 10 19.01 -49.72 3.06
C ASP A 10 17.63 -49.50 2.41
N ALA A 11 17.09 -50.52 1.73
CA ALA A 11 15.74 -50.48 1.17
C ALA A 11 14.66 -50.38 2.26
N ALA A 12 14.79 -51.15 3.35
CA ALA A 12 13.86 -51.10 4.47
C ALA A 12 13.86 -49.73 5.17
N VAL A 13 15.04 -49.13 5.36
CA VAL A 13 15.19 -47.78 5.92
C VAL A 13 14.57 -46.74 4.98
N GLY A 14 14.80 -46.84 3.68
CA GLY A 14 14.21 -45.94 2.69
C GLY A 14 12.68 -45.98 2.67
N VAL A 15 12.10 -47.18 2.74
CA VAL A 15 10.65 -47.38 2.82
C VAL A 15 10.08 -46.82 4.13
N ALA A 16 10.74 -47.04 5.27
CA ALA A 16 10.31 -46.50 6.56
C ALA A 16 10.32 -44.96 6.58
N LEU A 17 11.35 -44.33 6.03
CA LEU A 17 11.44 -42.88 5.88
C LEU A 17 10.32 -42.33 4.98
N PHE A 18 10.02 -43.01 3.87
CA PHE A 18 8.93 -42.63 2.98
C PHE A 18 7.57 -42.67 3.70
N PHE A 19 7.28 -43.73 4.46
CA PHE A 19 6.04 -43.83 5.24
C PHE A 19 5.97 -42.80 6.37
N ALA A 20 7.10 -42.50 7.03
CA ALA A 20 7.14 -41.44 8.04
C ALA A 20 6.83 -40.07 7.43
N LEU A 21 7.36 -39.77 6.24
CA LEU A 21 7.04 -38.53 5.52
C LEU A 21 5.58 -38.48 5.06
N ILE A 22 5.01 -39.58 4.58
CA ILE A 22 3.58 -39.67 4.28
C ILE A 22 2.75 -39.43 5.53
N LEU A 23 3.12 -40.03 6.67
CA LEU A 23 2.39 -39.85 7.94
C LEU A 23 2.44 -38.39 8.38
N VAL A 24 3.61 -37.75 8.33
CA VAL A 24 3.74 -36.32 8.65
C VAL A 24 2.90 -35.47 7.69
N PHE A 25 2.94 -35.76 6.39
CA PHE A 25 2.12 -35.06 5.40
C PHE A 25 0.62 -35.26 5.64
N VAL A 26 0.18 -36.46 6.01
CA VAL A 26 -1.22 -36.76 6.31
C VAL A 26 -1.66 -36.08 7.62
N VAL A 27 -0.83 -36.09 8.66
CA VAL A 27 -1.13 -35.41 9.92
C VAL A 27 -1.18 -33.89 9.72
N ASP A 28 -0.22 -33.31 8.99
CA ASP A 28 -0.19 -31.89 8.69
C ASP A 28 -1.37 -31.46 7.80
N ARG A 29 -1.72 -32.29 6.79
CA ARG A 29 -2.78 -32.01 5.81
C ARG A 29 -4.21 -32.37 6.24
N PHE A 30 -4.39 -33.21 7.25
CA PHE A 30 -5.73 -33.66 7.65
C PHE A 30 -6.01 -33.49 9.14
N VAL A 31 -5.01 -33.59 10.02
CA VAL A 31 -5.21 -33.46 11.47
C VAL A 31 -5.02 -32.01 11.92
N LEU A 32 -4.01 -31.32 11.39
CA LEU A 32 -3.71 -29.92 11.76
C LEU A 32 -4.38 -28.89 10.85
N SER A 33 -4.71 -29.27 9.62
CA SER A 33 -5.41 -28.41 8.65
C SER A 33 -6.87 -28.79 8.45
N GLY A 34 -7.46 -29.49 9.42
CA GLY A 34 -8.90 -29.42 9.63
C GLY A 34 -9.26 -27.95 9.81
N THR A 35 -9.57 -27.26 8.71
CA THR A 35 -10.07 -25.89 8.72
C THR A 35 -11.22 -25.91 9.72
N PRO A 36 -11.09 -25.27 10.89
CA PRO A 36 -12.18 -25.25 11.85
C PRO A 36 -13.42 -24.83 11.09
N ALA A 37 -14.49 -25.62 11.22
CA ALA A 37 -15.77 -25.38 10.57
C ALA A 37 -16.04 -23.88 10.62
N VAL A 38 -16.30 -23.28 9.45
CA VAL A 38 -16.42 -21.82 9.22
C VAL A 38 -16.96 -21.18 10.49
N ALA A 39 -16.06 -20.59 11.28
CA ALA A 39 -16.43 -20.09 12.60
C ALA A 39 -17.48 -19.02 12.34
N ALA A 40 -18.73 -19.30 12.72
CA ALA A 40 -19.79 -18.32 12.64
C ALA A 40 -19.29 -17.05 13.32
N ASN A 41 -19.49 -15.89 12.70
CA ASN A 41 -19.01 -14.60 13.20
C ASN A 41 -19.14 -14.50 14.73
N THR A 42 -18.01 -14.56 15.45
CA THR A 42 -17.97 -14.55 16.92
C THR A 42 -17.91 -13.11 17.43
N LEU A 43 -18.99 -12.36 17.21
CA LEU A 43 -19.04 -10.92 17.50
C LEU A 43 -19.76 -10.61 18.82
N LYS A 44 -19.71 -11.53 19.78
CA LYS A 44 -20.30 -11.32 21.10
C LYS A 44 -19.60 -10.14 21.78
N GLY A 45 -20.37 -9.15 22.23
CA GLY A 45 -19.83 -7.95 22.89
C GLY A 45 -19.16 -6.93 21.95
N VAL A 46 -19.14 -7.19 20.63
CA VAL A 46 -18.56 -6.28 19.63
C VAL A 46 -19.68 -5.65 18.82
N LYS A 47 -19.69 -4.31 18.76
CA LYS A 47 -20.62 -3.59 17.90
C LYS A 47 -20.02 -3.45 16.51
N VAL A 48 -20.73 -3.98 15.51
CA VAL A 48 -20.35 -3.83 14.10
C VAL A 48 -20.89 -2.51 13.56
N ILE A 49 -20.00 -1.65 13.08
CA ILE A 49 -20.31 -0.37 12.47
C ILE A 49 -19.94 -0.47 10.98
N GLY A 50 -20.96 -0.47 10.11
CA GLY A 50 -20.80 -0.71 8.67
C GLY A 50 -20.93 -2.19 8.28
N GLY A 51 -20.47 -2.56 7.08
CA GLY A 51 -20.37 -3.96 6.64
C GLY A 51 -21.62 -4.63 6.04
N GLN A 52 -22.75 -3.92 5.88
CA GLN A 52 -24.00 -4.55 5.38
C GLN A 52 -24.65 -3.89 4.17
N ALA A 53 -24.18 -2.72 3.71
CA ALA A 53 -24.62 -2.21 2.42
C ALA A 53 -23.81 -2.92 1.34
N LYS A 54 -24.37 -3.99 0.73
CA LYS A 54 -23.95 -4.41 -0.61
C LYS A 54 -24.09 -3.17 -1.50
N THR A 55 -23.00 -2.47 -1.76
CA THR A 55 -22.99 -1.46 -2.80
C THR A 55 -23.34 -2.20 -4.08
N LYS A 56 -24.49 -1.87 -4.68
CA LYS A 56 -25.06 -2.57 -5.84
C LYS A 56 -24.10 -2.65 -7.03
N ASP A 57 -23.11 -1.77 -7.06
CA ASP A 57 -22.08 -1.77 -8.08
C ASP A 57 -20.75 -2.18 -7.45
N GLY A 58 -20.37 -3.45 -7.65
CA GLY A 58 -18.99 -3.93 -7.50
C GLY A 58 -18.11 -3.31 -8.59
N LYS A 59 -18.04 -1.97 -8.60
CA LYS A 59 -17.31 -1.20 -9.60
C LYS A 59 -15.84 -1.53 -9.46
N ARG A 60 -15.31 -2.22 -10.47
CA ARG A 60 -13.88 -2.53 -10.58
C ARG A 60 -13.07 -1.24 -10.50
N LEU A 61 -11.93 -1.29 -9.81
CA LEU A 61 -10.94 -0.22 -9.80
C LEU A 61 -10.52 0.14 -11.22
N ARG A 62 -10.54 1.43 -11.53
CA ARG A 62 -10.09 1.95 -12.82
C ARG A 62 -8.83 2.78 -12.63
N LEU A 63 -7.72 2.29 -13.18
CA LEU A 63 -6.42 2.96 -13.13
C LEU A 63 -6.10 3.59 -14.48
N ALA A 64 -5.61 4.82 -14.45
CA ALA A 64 -5.01 5.48 -15.62
C ALA A 64 -3.52 5.71 -15.37
N VAL A 65 -2.70 5.51 -16.41
CA VAL A 65 -1.26 5.76 -16.38
C VAL A 65 -0.92 6.68 -17.55
N THR A 66 -0.19 7.76 -17.30
CA THR A 66 0.31 8.60 -18.39
C THR A 66 1.52 7.95 -19.06
N PRO A 67 1.77 8.18 -20.35
CA PRO A 67 3.00 7.73 -20.97
C PRO A 67 4.23 8.29 -20.25
N THR A 68 5.16 7.39 -19.96
CA THR A 68 6.49 7.71 -19.42
C THR A 68 7.39 8.30 -20.51
N ALA A 69 8.24 9.26 -20.12
CA ALA A 69 9.27 9.76 -21.01
C ALA A 69 10.25 8.64 -21.41
N LYS A 70 10.58 8.57 -22.69
CA LYS A 70 11.57 7.65 -23.23
C LYS A 70 12.91 8.35 -23.37
N SER A 71 13.97 7.77 -22.83
CA SER A 71 15.33 8.20 -23.15
C SER A 71 16.04 7.11 -23.93
N ARG A 72 16.55 7.45 -25.10
CA ARG A 72 17.44 6.55 -25.84
C ARG A 72 18.88 6.87 -25.46
N LYS A 73 19.54 5.94 -24.76
CA LYS A 73 20.99 6.04 -24.59
C LYS A 73 21.66 5.98 -25.96
N LEU A 74 22.66 6.85 -26.17
CA LEU A 74 23.47 6.85 -27.39
C LEU A 74 24.08 5.45 -27.59
N GLY A 75 23.78 4.80 -28.71
CA GLY A 75 24.21 3.43 -29.01
C GLY A 75 23.31 2.30 -28.47
N SER A 76 22.23 2.61 -27.74
CA SER A 76 21.21 1.62 -27.35
C SER A 76 20.10 1.53 -28.39
N THR A 77 19.69 0.30 -28.70
CA THR A 77 18.47 0.00 -29.49
C THR A 77 17.22 -0.10 -28.61
N VAL A 78 17.38 -0.10 -27.29
CA VAL A 78 16.29 -0.17 -26.31
C VAL A 78 16.10 1.20 -25.68
N ASP A 79 14.87 1.74 -25.76
CA ASP A 79 14.49 2.94 -25.05
C ASP A 79 14.44 2.63 -23.55
N GLU A 80 15.13 3.41 -22.72
CA GLU A 80 14.94 3.36 -21.26
C GLU A 80 13.66 4.11 -20.91
N LEU A 81 12.76 3.41 -20.24
CA LEU A 81 11.62 4.00 -19.57
C LEU A 81 12.07 4.47 -18.19
N TRP A 82 11.47 5.56 -17.74
CA TRP A 82 11.67 6.12 -16.42
C TRP A 82 10.36 6.03 -15.65
N ASP A 83 10.35 5.35 -14.50
CA ASP A 83 9.12 5.24 -13.71
C ASP A 83 7.98 4.52 -14.48
N ASP A 84 8.28 3.34 -15.05
CA ASP A 84 7.27 2.50 -15.72
C ASP A 84 6.30 1.85 -14.72
N MET A 85 5.37 2.65 -14.22
CA MET A 85 4.27 2.19 -13.38
C MET A 85 3.38 1.16 -14.09
N GLY A 86 3.30 1.22 -15.42
CA GLY A 86 2.55 0.25 -16.22
C GLY A 86 3.11 -1.16 -16.09
N ARG A 87 4.45 -1.30 -16.10
CA ARG A 87 5.11 -2.58 -15.88
C ARG A 87 4.83 -3.12 -14.48
N LEU A 88 5.02 -2.31 -13.44
CA LEU A 88 4.77 -2.70 -12.03
C LEU A 88 3.32 -3.17 -11.84
N LEU A 89 2.36 -2.36 -12.30
CA LEU A 89 0.93 -2.65 -12.18
C LEU A 89 0.57 -3.97 -12.87
N LYS A 90 1.03 -4.19 -14.10
CA LYS A 90 0.66 -5.37 -14.89
C LYS A 90 1.39 -6.63 -14.44
N HIS A 91 2.71 -6.56 -14.28
CA HIS A 91 3.54 -7.75 -14.10
C HIS A 91 3.57 -8.20 -12.65
N ASP A 92 3.75 -7.28 -11.70
CA ASP A 92 4.01 -7.63 -10.30
C ASP A 92 2.73 -7.65 -9.47
N LEU A 93 1.80 -6.74 -9.81
CA LEU A 93 0.59 -6.52 -9.00
C LEU A 93 -0.72 -6.94 -9.68
N LYS A 94 -0.66 -7.33 -10.96
CA LYS A 94 -1.82 -7.83 -11.75
C LYS A 94 -3.01 -6.86 -11.79
N TYR A 95 -2.74 -5.56 -11.82
CA TYR A 95 -3.75 -4.54 -12.06
C TYR A 95 -3.91 -4.28 -13.56
N GLU A 96 -5.17 -4.16 -13.98
CA GLU A 96 -5.52 -3.57 -15.27
C GLU A 96 -5.45 -2.05 -15.18
N TYR A 97 -4.94 -1.42 -16.24
CA TYR A 97 -4.89 0.03 -16.37
C TYR A 97 -5.08 0.45 -17.82
N GLU A 98 -5.40 1.73 -18.00
CA GLU A 98 -5.49 2.38 -19.29
C GLU A 98 -4.36 3.40 -19.44
N ILE A 99 -3.74 3.46 -20.62
CA ILE A 99 -2.83 4.56 -20.95
C ILE A 99 -3.66 5.77 -21.34
N VAL A 100 -3.44 6.91 -20.67
CA VAL A 100 -4.13 8.17 -20.96
C VAL A 100 -3.11 9.26 -21.25
N LYS A 101 -3.20 9.88 -22.43
CA LYS A 101 -2.31 11.00 -22.79
C LYS A 101 -2.84 12.30 -22.19
N PRO A 102 -1.96 13.22 -21.70
CA PRO A 102 -2.36 14.55 -21.25
C PRO A 102 -3.30 15.27 -22.23
N GLN A 103 -2.99 15.25 -23.53
CA GLN A 103 -3.82 15.87 -24.56
C GLN A 103 -5.23 15.29 -24.63
N GLU A 104 -5.42 14.00 -24.36
CA GLU A 104 -6.76 13.39 -24.38
C GLU A 104 -7.63 13.87 -23.22
N ILE A 105 -7.01 14.28 -22.10
CA ILE A 105 -7.70 14.91 -20.97
C ILE A 105 -8.08 16.34 -21.34
N LEU A 106 -7.13 17.11 -21.89
CA LEU A 106 -7.34 18.51 -22.30
C LEU A 106 -8.42 18.65 -23.38
N ASP A 107 -8.43 17.73 -24.35
CA ASP A 107 -9.43 17.70 -25.42
C ASP A 107 -10.79 17.16 -24.95
N GLY A 108 -10.91 16.71 -23.70
CA GLY A 108 -12.12 16.09 -23.15
C GLY A 108 -12.43 14.69 -23.72
N ARG A 109 -11.52 14.09 -24.51
CA ARG A 109 -11.64 12.73 -25.07
C ARG A 109 -11.59 11.66 -23.97
N LYS A 110 -10.91 11.95 -22.86
CA LYS A 110 -10.88 11.15 -21.64
C LYS A 110 -11.27 12.03 -20.46
N LYS A 111 -12.12 11.52 -19.58
CA LYS A 111 -12.59 12.26 -18.40
C LYS A 111 -11.97 11.64 -17.16
N LEU A 112 -11.25 12.44 -16.36
CA LEU A 112 -10.56 11.92 -15.17
C LEU A 112 -11.50 11.27 -14.15
N LYS A 113 -12.75 11.73 -14.06
CA LYS A 113 -13.81 11.15 -13.21
C LYS A 113 -14.15 9.67 -13.51
N ASP A 114 -13.72 9.19 -14.68
CA ASP A 114 -13.94 7.80 -15.08
C ASP A 114 -12.95 6.86 -14.38
N TYR A 115 -11.88 7.39 -13.79
CA TYR A 115 -10.82 6.66 -13.10
C TYR A 115 -10.88 6.88 -11.59
N ASP A 116 -10.36 5.93 -10.83
CA ASP A 116 -10.19 6.03 -9.38
C ASP A 116 -8.78 6.56 -9.02
N VAL A 117 -7.78 6.13 -9.80
CA VAL A 117 -6.37 6.48 -9.58
C VAL A 117 -5.74 6.90 -10.90
N LEU A 118 -5.00 8.00 -10.87
CA LEU A 118 -4.17 8.49 -11.98
C LEU A 118 -2.70 8.42 -11.58
N PHE A 119 -1.89 7.71 -12.35
CA PHE A 119 -0.43 7.70 -12.26
C PHE A 119 0.15 8.65 -13.30
N LEU A 120 0.54 9.83 -12.84
CA LEU A 120 1.23 10.85 -13.62
C LEU A 120 2.74 10.58 -13.55
N THR A 121 3.22 9.66 -14.39
CA THR A 121 4.63 9.23 -14.42
C THR A 121 5.56 10.33 -14.95
N CYS A 122 6.85 10.19 -14.63
CA CYS A 122 7.87 11.18 -14.94
C CYS A 122 7.91 11.51 -16.44
N ALA A 123 7.49 12.74 -16.74
CA ALA A 123 7.68 13.43 -18.01
C ALA A 123 7.58 14.94 -17.74
N GLY A 124 8.27 15.76 -18.52
CA GLY A 124 8.16 17.21 -18.39
C GLY A 124 6.74 17.71 -18.72
N GLY A 125 6.42 18.90 -18.19
CA GLY A 125 5.19 19.63 -18.45
C GLY A 125 3.95 19.11 -17.71
N GLY A 126 2.76 19.51 -18.18
CA GLY A 126 1.45 19.13 -17.62
C GLY A 126 0.81 20.19 -16.71
N GLU A 127 1.37 21.40 -16.66
CA GLU A 127 0.84 22.55 -15.91
C GLU A 127 -0.53 23.00 -16.43
N ASP A 128 -0.83 22.71 -17.70
CA ASP A 128 -2.14 22.87 -18.33
C ASP A 128 -3.20 21.90 -17.77
N LEU A 129 -2.80 20.79 -17.13
CA LEU A 129 -3.70 19.86 -16.45
C LEU A 129 -4.14 20.34 -15.07
N LYS A 130 -3.62 21.46 -14.54
CA LYS A 130 -3.80 21.86 -13.13
C LYS A 130 -5.24 21.82 -12.64
N ASP A 131 -6.19 22.33 -13.43
CA ASP A 131 -7.60 22.42 -13.03
C ASP A 131 -8.25 21.03 -13.04
N PHE A 132 -7.91 20.20 -14.02
CA PHE A 132 -8.37 18.81 -14.11
C PHE A 132 -7.82 17.96 -12.95
N LEU A 133 -6.54 18.10 -12.62
CA LEU A 133 -5.91 17.38 -11.51
C LEU A 133 -6.51 17.82 -10.17
N ARG A 134 -6.68 19.12 -9.97
CA ARG A 134 -7.28 19.67 -8.75
C ARG A 134 -8.72 19.18 -8.57
N GLN A 135 -9.54 19.24 -9.63
CA GLN A 135 -10.91 18.75 -9.60
C GLN A 135 -10.97 17.24 -9.35
N PHE A 136 -10.17 16.45 -10.06
CA PHE A 136 -10.11 15.00 -9.90
C PHE A 136 -9.84 14.60 -8.46
N VAL A 137 -8.83 15.21 -7.83
CA VAL A 137 -8.51 14.93 -6.42
C VAL A 137 -9.59 15.47 -5.49
N ALA A 138 -10.15 16.66 -5.73
CA ALA A 138 -11.23 17.21 -4.91
C ALA A 138 -12.43 16.26 -4.81
N GLU A 139 -12.77 15.60 -5.91
CA GLU A 139 -13.92 14.70 -6.06
C GLU A 139 -13.66 13.28 -5.50
N GLY A 140 -12.45 12.98 -5.02
CA GLY A 140 -12.10 11.68 -4.43
C GLY A 140 -11.12 10.85 -5.25
N GLY A 141 -10.66 11.37 -6.39
CA GLY A 141 -9.60 10.75 -7.17
C GLY A 141 -8.28 10.69 -6.41
N THR A 142 -7.48 9.68 -6.71
CA THR A 142 -6.14 9.52 -6.13
C THR A 142 -5.08 9.77 -7.19
N LEU A 143 -4.16 10.69 -6.93
CA LEU A 143 -3.09 11.07 -7.84
C LEU A 143 -1.74 10.56 -7.33
N TYR A 144 -1.03 9.83 -8.17
CA TYR A 144 0.41 9.63 -8.03
C TYR A 144 1.15 10.52 -9.01
N ALA A 145 2.25 11.14 -8.59
CA ALA A 145 3.13 11.89 -9.48
C ALA A 145 4.59 11.72 -9.06
N SER A 146 5.50 11.80 -10.02
CA SER A 146 6.93 11.64 -9.76
C SER A 146 7.78 12.72 -10.42
N ASP A 147 8.84 13.09 -9.71
CA ASP A 147 9.97 13.88 -10.19
C ASP A 147 9.55 15.13 -11.02
N TRP A 148 9.80 15.15 -12.33
CA TRP A 148 9.50 16.28 -13.21
C TRP A 148 8.01 16.65 -13.31
N ARG A 149 7.13 15.85 -12.74
CA ARG A 149 5.71 16.19 -12.57
C ARG A 149 5.45 17.12 -11.38
N TYR A 150 6.49 17.52 -10.64
CA TYR A 150 6.38 18.48 -9.54
C TYR A 150 5.64 19.75 -9.97
N ASP A 151 6.02 20.36 -11.10
CA ASP A 151 5.46 21.64 -11.52
C ASP A 151 3.95 21.53 -11.86
N ALA A 152 3.52 20.41 -12.45
CA ALA A 152 2.10 20.12 -12.68
C ALA A 152 1.31 19.99 -11.35
N VAL A 153 1.88 19.28 -10.37
CA VAL A 153 1.25 19.11 -9.04
C VAL A 153 1.24 20.43 -8.26
N ALA A 154 2.35 21.18 -8.26
CA ALA A 154 2.44 22.48 -7.61
C ALA A 154 1.47 23.50 -8.23
N ALA A 155 1.28 23.48 -9.55
CA ALA A 155 0.28 24.31 -10.22
C ALA A 155 -1.16 23.93 -9.84
N ALA A 156 -1.45 22.64 -9.63
CA ALA A 156 -2.76 22.15 -9.19
C ALA A 156 -3.05 22.44 -7.70
N PHE A 157 -2.00 22.48 -6.86
CA PHE A 157 -2.10 22.64 -5.41
C PHE A 157 -1.12 23.71 -4.87
N PRO A 158 -1.25 24.98 -5.32
CA PRO A 158 -0.29 26.02 -4.98
C PRO A 158 -0.25 26.31 -3.48
N GLU A 159 -1.32 26.02 -2.73
CA GLU A 159 -1.37 26.24 -1.29
C GLU A 159 -0.57 25.23 -0.46
N MET A 160 -0.07 24.15 -1.08
CA MET A 160 0.78 23.15 -0.45
C MET A 160 2.20 23.18 -0.99
N ALA A 161 2.45 23.86 -2.11
CA ALA A 161 3.80 24.01 -2.68
C ALA A 161 4.66 24.94 -1.79
N SER A 162 5.93 24.58 -1.62
CA SER A 162 6.88 25.33 -0.78
C SER A 162 8.05 25.83 -1.63
N GLU A 163 8.06 27.13 -1.91
CA GLU A 163 9.20 27.77 -2.59
C GLU A 163 10.51 27.64 -1.79
N LYS A 164 10.42 27.56 -0.46
CA LYS A 164 11.59 27.36 0.41
C LYS A 164 12.24 25.99 0.21
N LEU A 165 11.44 24.94 0.01
CA LEU A 165 11.92 23.57 -0.15
C LEU A 165 12.21 23.22 -1.62
N LYS A 166 11.73 24.05 -2.55
CA LYS A 166 11.87 23.87 -4.00
C LYS A 166 13.33 24.01 -4.40
N ASN A 167 13.88 22.93 -4.91
CA ASN A 167 15.24 22.85 -5.42
C ASN A 167 15.35 21.66 -6.37
N GLU A 168 16.42 21.67 -7.15
CA GLU A 168 16.78 20.58 -8.04
C GLU A 168 18.00 19.84 -7.49
N GLY A 169 17.96 18.51 -7.48
CA GLY A 169 19.09 17.72 -7.04
C GLY A 169 20.00 17.27 -8.18
N ASP A 170 21.27 17.05 -7.86
CA ASP A 170 22.24 16.47 -8.80
C ASP A 170 22.08 14.93 -8.87
N ARG A 171 22.67 14.31 -9.89
CA ARG A 171 22.90 12.86 -9.95
C ARG A 171 23.66 12.42 -8.69
N GLN A 172 23.10 11.45 -7.98
CA GLN A 172 23.69 10.89 -6.75
C GLN A 172 22.97 9.60 -6.33
N GLU A 173 23.57 8.91 -5.37
CA GLU A 173 22.89 7.90 -4.56
C GLU A 173 22.85 8.41 -3.13
N LEU A 174 21.75 8.19 -2.42
CA LEU A 174 21.60 8.64 -1.04
C LEU A 174 20.76 7.67 -0.21
N ALA A 175 20.98 7.69 1.11
CA ALA A 175 20.12 7.01 2.06
C ALA A 175 19.01 7.95 2.53
N ALA A 176 17.78 7.72 2.08
CA ALA A 176 16.62 8.47 2.51
C ALA A 176 16.09 7.91 3.84
N GLN A 177 15.84 8.79 4.80
CA GLN A 177 15.22 8.45 6.06
C GLN A 177 13.71 8.29 5.90
N ILE A 178 13.17 7.16 6.34
CA ILE A 178 11.74 6.95 6.49
C ILE A 178 11.32 7.60 7.80
N VAL A 179 10.47 8.63 7.70
CA VAL A 179 9.98 9.37 8.88
C VAL A 179 8.53 9.01 9.23
N ASP A 180 7.82 8.33 8.33
CA ASP A 180 6.49 7.80 8.62
C ASP A 180 6.58 6.42 9.28
N PRO A 181 6.03 6.24 10.50
CA PRO A 181 6.06 4.95 11.19
C PRO A 181 5.36 3.82 10.43
N ALA A 182 4.25 4.11 9.72
CA ALA A 182 3.51 3.08 8.99
C ALA A 182 4.28 2.57 7.76
N LEU A 183 4.98 3.46 7.05
CA LEU A 183 5.91 3.07 5.99
C LEU A 183 7.11 2.30 6.55
N SER A 184 7.68 2.75 7.68
CA SER A 184 8.81 2.07 8.32
C SER A 184 8.47 0.64 8.74
N ASP A 185 7.31 0.46 9.37
CA ASP A 185 6.74 -0.84 9.72
C ASP A 185 6.52 -1.73 8.49
N ALA A 186 6.00 -1.16 7.39
CA ALA A 186 5.72 -1.91 6.17
C ALA A 186 7.01 -2.42 5.50
N LEU A 187 8.06 -1.60 5.50
CA LEU A 187 9.35 -1.94 4.90
C LEU A 187 10.29 -2.69 5.85
N SER A 188 9.95 -2.75 7.15
CA SER A 188 10.85 -3.22 8.21
C SER A 188 12.21 -2.50 8.15
N ALA A 189 12.19 -1.20 7.85
CA ALA A 189 13.37 -0.38 7.62
C ALA A 189 13.13 1.06 8.08
N THR A 190 14.20 1.75 8.49
CA THR A 190 14.18 3.18 8.82
C THR A 190 14.85 4.04 7.74
N THR A 191 15.50 3.40 6.78
CA THR A 191 16.14 4.05 5.63
C THR A 191 15.90 3.25 4.35
N VAL A 192 15.92 3.94 3.21
CA VAL A 192 15.89 3.33 1.86
C VAL A 192 17.03 3.93 1.06
N HIS A 193 17.80 3.08 0.37
CA HIS A 193 18.78 3.55 -0.59
C HIS A 193 18.06 4.00 -1.86
N LEU A 194 18.31 5.23 -2.31
CA LEU A 194 17.71 5.79 -3.50
C LEU A 194 18.78 6.18 -4.50
N LYS A 195 18.60 5.75 -5.73
CA LYS A 195 19.43 6.13 -6.87
C LYS A 195 18.76 7.20 -7.72
N PHE A 196 19.44 8.35 -7.87
CA PHE A 196 19.08 9.45 -8.76
C PHE A 196 20.10 9.53 -9.87
N ASP A 197 19.77 8.98 -11.04
CA ASP A 197 20.69 8.86 -12.17
C ASP A 197 20.55 9.96 -13.21
N LEU A 198 19.63 10.89 -13.05
CA LEU A 198 19.56 12.14 -13.80
C LEU A 198 19.71 13.32 -12.84
N PRO A 199 20.37 14.43 -13.26
CA PRO A 199 20.32 15.68 -12.52
C PRO A 199 18.95 16.35 -12.74
N GLU A 200 18.73 17.48 -12.08
CA GLU A 200 17.51 18.30 -12.23
C GLU A 200 16.24 17.59 -11.75
N TRP A 201 16.39 16.55 -10.91
CA TRP A 201 15.25 15.92 -10.26
C TRP A 201 14.64 16.87 -9.22
N LYS A 202 13.33 16.83 -9.07
CA LYS A 202 12.56 17.77 -8.24
C LYS A 202 12.36 17.22 -6.84
N THR A 203 12.65 18.02 -5.83
CA THR A 203 12.29 17.69 -4.44
C THR A 203 10.77 17.61 -4.27
N ALA A 204 10.31 16.83 -3.29
CA ALA A 204 8.91 16.80 -2.88
C ALA A 204 8.59 18.04 -2.03
N ALA A 205 8.78 19.22 -2.62
CA ALA A 205 8.72 20.52 -1.97
C ALA A 205 7.28 20.94 -1.65
N PHE A 206 6.63 20.15 -0.80
CA PHE A 206 5.29 20.41 -0.29
C PHE A 206 5.30 20.49 1.24
N GLU A 207 4.50 21.40 1.80
CA GLU A 207 4.37 21.60 3.24
C GLU A 207 2.96 22.04 3.66
N GLY A 208 2.73 22.13 4.97
CA GLY A 208 1.46 22.57 5.55
C GLY A 208 0.66 21.44 6.22
N PRO A 209 -0.48 21.77 6.84
CA PRO A 209 -1.23 20.85 7.73
C PRO A 209 -1.84 19.64 7.00
N ARG A 210 -1.99 19.73 5.68
CA ARG A 210 -2.52 18.64 4.84
C ARG A 210 -1.42 17.79 4.18
N VAL A 211 -0.15 18.10 4.46
CA VAL A 211 1.01 17.40 3.89
C VAL A 211 1.64 16.53 4.95
N LYS A 212 1.71 15.23 4.68
CA LYS A 212 2.41 14.25 5.49
C LYS A 212 3.70 13.85 4.77
N VAL A 213 4.84 14.18 5.37
CA VAL A 213 6.15 13.72 4.87
C VAL A 213 6.34 12.26 5.24
N LEU A 214 6.65 11.43 4.24
CA LEU A 214 6.89 9.99 4.43
C LEU A 214 8.38 9.67 4.44
N MET A 215 9.16 10.37 3.61
CA MET A 215 10.61 10.22 3.54
C MET A 215 11.31 11.58 3.40
N ARG A 216 12.52 11.69 3.96
CA ARG A 216 13.43 12.83 3.81
C ARG A 216 14.79 12.35 3.34
N GLY A 217 15.53 13.19 2.65
CA GLY A 217 16.91 12.89 2.29
C GLY A 217 17.78 14.14 2.28
N LYS A 218 19.02 13.96 2.70
CA LYS A 218 20.08 14.95 2.48
C LYS A 218 20.65 14.71 1.10
N TYR A 219 20.71 15.76 0.27
CA TYR A 219 21.12 15.65 -1.12
C TYR A 219 21.94 16.86 -1.56
N ARG A 220 22.75 16.67 -2.60
CA ARG A 220 23.49 17.73 -3.28
C ARG A 220 22.61 18.47 -4.29
N ILE A 221 22.60 19.80 -4.22
CA ILE A 221 21.86 20.66 -5.16
C ILE A 221 22.55 20.61 -6.53
N ASN A 222 21.76 20.54 -7.60
CA ASN A 222 22.28 20.50 -8.97
C ASN A 222 23.15 21.73 -9.27
N LYS A 223 24.29 21.52 -9.96
CA LYS A 223 25.26 22.58 -10.31
C LYS A 223 25.79 23.37 -9.10
N SER A 224 25.69 22.81 -7.89
CA SER A 224 26.15 23.42 -6.64
C SER A 224 26.96 22.40 -5.83
N THR A 225 27.89 22.90 -5.01
CA THR A 225 28.60 22.08 -4.00
C THR A 225 27.85 22.01 -2.67
N GLN A 226 26.73 22.75 -2.55
CA GLN A 226 25.93 22.77 -1.34
C GLN A 226 25.06 21.52 -1.22
N GLU A 227 24.90 21.06 0.01
CA GLU A 227 23.94 20.03 0.38
C GLU A 227 22.79 20.64 1.17
N THR A 228 21.60 20.07 1.02
CA THR A 228 20.43 20.45 1.80
C THR A 228 19.59 19.22 2.12
N THR A 229 18.55 19.38 2.93
CA THR A 229 17.61 18.31 3.28
C THR A 229 16.20 18.71 2.92
N ALA A 230 15.52 17.85 2.16
CA ALA A 230 14.13 18.06 1.74
C ALA A 230 13.31 16.79 1.90
N PRO A 231 11.97 16.89 1.89
CA PRO A 231 11.12 15.74 1.65
C PRO A 231 11.43 15.13 0.27
N LEU A 232 11.43 13.79 0.21
CA LEU A 232 11.58 13.02 -1.03
C LEU A 232 10.33 12.21 -1.37
N MET A 233 9.42 12.06 -0.40
CA MET A 233 8.12 11.43 -0.60
C MET A 233 7.12 12.07 0.35
N VAL A 234 5.98 12.51 -0.18
CA VAL A 234 4.90 13.13 0.59
C VAL A 234 3.56 12.54 0.20
N LYS A 235 2.62 12.54 1.16
CA LYS A 235 1.20 12.28 0.94
C LYS A 235 0.42 13.55 1.32
N MET A 236 -0.45 14.01 0.44
CA MET A 236 -1.27 15.20 0.63
C MET A 236 -2.75 14.84 0.56
N SER A 237 -3.57 15.46 1.39
CA SER A 237 -5.03 15.37 1.29
C SER A 237 -5.61 16.64 0.68
N PHE A 238 -6.54 16.47 -0.26
CA PHE A 238 -7.25 17.60 -0.87
C PHE A 238 -8.68 17.21 -1.23
N GLY A 239 -9.66 17.95 -0.72
CA GLY A 239 -11.06 17.57 -0.81
C GLY A 239 -11.28 16.16 -0.26
N LYS A 240 -11.82 15.26 -1.10
CA LYS A 240 -12.04 13.84 -0.75
C LYS A 240 -10.90 12.92 -1.20
N GLY A 241 -9.94 13.42 -1.97
CA GLY A 241 -8.90 12.64 -2.61
C GLY A 241 -7.55 12.74 -1.92
N THR A 242 -6.56 12.12 -2.57
CA THR A 242 -5.19 12.01 -2.06
C THR A 242 -4.21 12.24 -3.20
N VAL A 243 -3.09 12.89 -2.90
CA VAL A 243 -1.92 12.96 -3.78
C VAL A 243 -0.74 12.29 -3.09
N ILE A 244 0.01 11.44 -3.81
CA ILE A 244 1.34 10.99 -3.39
C ILE A 244 2.34 11.46 -4.42
N PHE A 245 3.39 12.14 -3.95
CA PHE A 245 4.48 12.60 -4.80
C PHE A 245 5.80 11.98 -4.35
N THR A 246 6.63 11.54 -5.30
CA THR A 246 7.98 11.01 -5.06
C THR A 246 9.02 11.76 -5.91
N SER A 247 10.18 12.09 -5.33
CA SER A 247 11.29 12.72 -6.05
C SER A 247 12.10 11.76 -6.93
N PHE A 248 11.96 10.45 -6.73
CA PHE A 248 12.80 9.43 -7.36
C PHE A 248 12.04 8.65 -8.44
N HIS A 249 12.79 8.09 -9.38
CA HIS A 249 12.29 7.12 -10.36
C HIS A 249 12.16 5.73 -9.74
N ASN A 250 10.99 5.12 -9.87
CA ASN A 250 10.70 3.80 -9.30
C ASN A 250 11.45 2.65 -9.99
N GLU A 251 11.65 2.72 -11.31
CA GLU A 251 12.21 1.61 -12.09
C GLU A 251 13.69 1.30 -11.77
N LYS A 252 14.45 2.29 -11.31
CA LYS A 252 15.89 2.10 -11.03
C LYS A 252 16.16 1.45 -9.67
N GLN A 253 15.11 1.13 -8.94
CA GLN A 253 15.19 0.59 -7.61
C GLN A 253 15.01 -0.95 -7.67
N ASN A 254 16.12 -1.70 -7.56
CA ASN A 254 16.19 -3.15 -7.76
C ASN A 254 16.41 -3.95 -6.45
N SER A 255 16.48 -3.29 -5.29
CA SER A 255 16.56 -4.00 -4.02
C SER A 255 15.19 -4.54 -3.57
N ARG A 256 15.20 -5.50 -2.64
CA ARG A 256 13.97 -6.03 -2.04
C ARG A 256 13.18 -4.93 -1.34
N THR A 257 13.85 -4.08 -0.56
CA THR A 257 13.22 -2.96 0.16
C THR A 257 12.57 -1.98 -0.80
N GLU A 258 13.24 -1.70 -1.90
CA GLU A 258 12.74 -0.84 -2.96
C GLU A 258 11.49 -1.44 -3.64
N SER A 259 11.51 -2.73 -3.96
CA SER A 259 10.32 -3.42 -4.49
C SER A 259 9.14 -3.36 -3.53
N GLU A 260 9.37 -3.51 -2.23
CA GLU A 260 8.32 -3.37 -1.20
C GLU A 260 7.83 -1.92 -1.06
N LEU A 261 8.69 -0.92 -1.26
CA LEU A 261 8.29 0.49 -1.32
C LEU A 261 7.34 0.76 -2.50
N LEU A 262 7.64 0.20 -3.68
CA LEU A 262 6.77 0.33 -4.85
C LEU A 262 5.40 -0.34 -4.63
N LYS A 263 5.39 -1.53 -4.04
CA LYS A 263 4.13 -2.20 -3.66
C LYS A 263 3.36 -1.37 -2.65
N TYR A 264 4.02 -0.84 -1.62
CA TYR A 264 3.40 0.04 -0.63
C TYR A 264 2.79 1.28 -1.28
N LEU A 265 3.48 1.90 -2.24
CA LEU A 265 3.00 3.06 -2.98
C LEU A 265 1.70 2.72 -3.72
N VAL A 266 1.70 1.66 -4.53
CA VAL A 266 0.50 1.26 -5.28
C VAL A 266 -0.64 0.90 -4.33
N PHE A 267 -0.37 0.11 -3.29
CA PHE A 267 -1.39 -0.24 -2.31
C PHE A 267 -1.95 0.99 -1.59
N SER A 268 -1.12 1.95 -1.23
CA SER A 268 -1.55 3.20 -0.60
C SER A 268 -2.46 4.01 -1.51
N LEU A 269 -2.21 3.99 -2.82
CA LEU A 269 -3.00 4.70 -3.82
C LEU A 269 -4.36 4.04 -4.03
N VAL A 270 -4.38 2.72 -4.23
CA VAL A 270 -5.62 1.99 -4.52
C VAL A 270 -6.54 1.88 -3.31
N THR A 271 -6.00 1.99 -2.08
CA THR A 271 -6.81 2.03 -0.85
C THR A 271 -7.14 3.44 -0.35
N ALA A 272 -6.57 4.51 -0.94
CA ALA A 272 -6.68 5.86 -0.38
C ALA A 272 -8.13 6.32 -0.13
N GLY A 273 -9.05 6.04 -1.04
CA GLY A 273 -10.47 6.38 -0.87
C GLY A 273 -11.14 5.63 0.28
N VAL A 274 -10.80 4.35 0.45
CA VAL A 274 -11.28 3.54 1.59
C VAL A 274 -10.68 4.04 2.91
N ASP A 275 -9.41 4.40 2.90
CA ASP A 275 -8.72 4.97 4.05
C ASP A 275 -9.41 6.27 4.51
N ALA A 276 -9.77 7.14 3.56
CA ALA A 276 -10.49 8.37 3.84
C ALA A 276 -11.89 8.12 4.41
N GLU A 277 -12.63 7.11 3.90
CA GLU A 277 -13.93 6.72 4.43
C GLU A 277 -13.82 6.20 5.88
N VAL A 278 -12.87 5.30 6.14
CA VAL A 278 -12.62 4.76 7.48
C VAL A 278 -12.23 5.89 8.45
N GLN A 279 -11.34 6.78 8.02
CA GLN A 279 -10.91 7.92 8.81
C GLN A 279 -12.09 8.83 9.16
N GLY A 280 -12.92 9.21 8.17
CA GLY A 280 -14.10 10.03 8.38
C GLY A 280 -15.06 9.43 9.41
N LYS A 281 -15.34 8.12 9.30
CA LYS A 281 -16.18 7.40 10.27
C LYS A 281 -15.57 7.33 11.68
N MET A 282 -14.25 7.24 11.80
CA MET A 282 -13.56 7.31 13.09
C MET A 282 -13.70 8.71 13.70
N ASP A 283 -13.40 9.75 12.92
CA ASP A 283 -13.43 11.14 13.36
C ASP A 283 -14.84 11.60 13.76
N GLU A 284 -15.86 11.29 12.95
CA GLU A 284 -17.28 11.57 13.24
C GLU A 284 -17.76 10.99 14.57
N SER A 285 -17.13 9.88 15.01
CA SER A 285 -17.46 9.22 16.27
C SER A 285 -16.50 9.56 17.42
N GLY A 286 -15.59 10.51 17.21
CA GLY A 286 -14.62 10.94 18.22
C GLY A 286 -13.49 9.93 18.50
N PHE A 287 -13.10 9.12 17.51
CA PHE A 287 -11.96 8.21 17.61
C PHE A 287 -10.74 8.82 16.92
N THR A 288 -9.56 8.60 17.49
CA THR A 288 -8.27 8.97 16.88
C THR A 288 -7.54 7.69 16.47
N PRO A 289 -7.15 7.52 15.19
CA PRO A 289 -6.31 6.42 14.76
C PRO A 289 -4.98 6.43 15.54
N GLN A 290 -4.68 5.30 16.16
CA GLN A 290 -3.42 5.10 16.88
C GLN A 290 -2.41 4.30 16.04
N ARG A 291 -2.91 3.36 15.23
CA ARG A 291 -2.09 2.53 14.36
C ARG A 291 -2.81 2.25 13.05
N SER A 292 -2.08 2.27 11.94
CA SER A 292 -2.63 1.93 10.65
C SER A 292 -1.62 1.12 9.84
N ASN A 293 -2.01 -0.08 9.44
CA ASN A 293 -1.18 -1.02 8.71
C ASN A 293 -1.79 -1.28 7.34
N LEU A 294 -1.03 -0.91 6.31
CA LEU A 294 -1.30 -1.31 4.93
C LEU A 294 -0.79 -2.73 4.74
N LEU A 295 -1.68 -3.63 4.32
CA LEU A 295 -1.43 -5.04 4.24
C LEU A 295 -1.88 -5.57 2.86
N SER A 296 -1.39 -6.74 2.51
CA SER A 296 -1.88 -7.51 1.38
C SER A 296 -1.78 -8.99 1.70
N THR A 297 -2.60 -9.78 1.03
CA THR A 297 -2.52 -11.25 1.06
C THR A 297 -2.01 -11.74 -0.29
N PRO A 298 -0.92 -12.52 -0.34
CA PRO A 298 -0.36 -12.97 -1.61
C PRO A 298 -1.33 -13.91 -2.33
N THR A 299 -1.99 -14.81 -1.60
CA THR A 299 -2.88 -15.84 -2.16
C THR A 299 -4.11 -16.10 -1.29
N ARG A 300 -5.10 -16.79 -1.86
CA ARG A 300 -6.32 -17.25 -1.19
C ARG A 300 -6.00 -18.20 -0.02
N ASN A 301 -6.79 -18.12 1.03
CA ASN A 301 -6.67 -18.84 2.31
C ASN A 301 -5.40 -18.55 3.12
N GLN A 302 -4.56 -17.61 2.68
CA GLN A 302 -3.41 -17.16 3.44
C GLN A 302 -3.82 -16.09 4.45
N SER A 303 -3.31 -16.22 5.67
CA SER A 303 -3.44 -15.19 6.71
C SER A 303 -2.21 -14.29 6.72
N THR A 304 -2.41 -13.00 6.98
CA THR A 304 -1.30 -12.11 7.32
C THR A 304 -0.60 -12.60 8.59
N PRO A 305 0.71 -12.36 8.74
CA PRO A 305 1.36 -12.50 10.05
C PRO A 305 0.59 -11.71 11.12
N PRO A 306 0.47 -12.24 12.35
CA PRO A 306 -0.17 -11.52 13.44
C PRO A 306 0.48 -10.16 13.65
N LYS A 307 -0.36 -9.13 13.82
CA LYS A 307 0.05 -7.80 14.21
C LYS A 307 -0.45 -7.52 15.61
N THR A 308 0.32 -6.75 16.38
CA THR A 308 0.00 -6.41 17.76
C THR A 308 -0.30 -4.91 17.88
N PHE A 309 -1.27 -4.54 18.69
CA PHE A 309 -1.52 -3.18 19.12
C PHE A 309 -1.47 -3.15 20.65
N GLU A 310 -0.60 -2.30 21.20
CA GLU A 310 -0.49 -2.14 22.66
C GLU A 310 -1.51 -1.11 23.12
N ASN A 311 -2.55 -1.57 23.81
CA ASN A 311 -3.54 -0.68 24.39
C ASN A 311 -3.09 -0.25 25.80
N MET A 312 -2.68 1.01 25.95
CA MET A 312 -2.02 1.48 27.18
C MET A 312 -2.95 1.55 28.40
N LYS A 313 -4.26 1.64 28.18
CA LYS A 313 -5.27 1.77 29.24
C LYS A 313 -6.60 1.16 28.81
N LYS A 314 -7.46 0.89 29.78
CA LYS A 314 -8.83 0.46 29.48
C LYS A 314 -9.58 1.58 28.74
N ALA A 315 -10.03 1.30 27.52
CA ALA A 315 -10.65 2.30 26.64
C ALA A 315 -11.64 1.64 25.68
N THR A 316 -12.40 2.43 24.91
CA THR A 316 -13.14 1.88 23.77
C THR A 316 -12.23 1.88 22.56
N LEU A 317 -12.03 0.71 21.95
CA LEU A 317 -11.23 0.55 20.75
C LEU A 317 -12.11 0.32 19.53
N ARG A 318 -11.63 0.77 18.38
CA ARG A 318 -12.18 0.41 17.07
C ARG A 318 -11.12 -0.23 16.22
N PHE A 319 -11.43 -1.39 15.69
CA PHE A 319 -10.63 -2.09 14.70
C PHE A 319 -11.36 -1.99 13.36
N ALA A 320 -10.81 -1.23 12.43
CA ALA A 320 -11.35 -1.10 11.09
C ALA A 320 -10.55 -1.96 10.11
N LEU A 321 -11.23 -2.81 9.35
CA LEU A 321 -10.68 -3.47 8.17
C LEU A 321 -11.28 -2.81 6.94
N GLY A 322 -10.49 -1.98 6.27
CA GLY A 322 -10.86 -1.24 5.07
C GLY A 322 -10.35 -1.94 3.81
N PHE A 323 -11.26 -2.22 2.89
CA PHE A 323 -10.94 -2.66 1.53
C PHE A 323 -12.06 -2.32 0.54
N ARG A 324 -11.71 -2.27 -0.75
CA ARG A 324 -12.68 -2.00 -1.82
C ARG A 324 -13.58 -3.22 -2.04
N ASN A 325 -14.87 -2.98 -2.26
CA ASN A 325 -15.82 -4.03 -2.61
C ASN A 325 -15.65 -4.45 -4.09
N GLU A 326 -14.61 -5.24 -4.35
CA GLU A 326 -14.27 -5.76 -5.68
C GLU A 326 -14.47 -7.27 -5.79
N GLY A 327 -15.34 -7.84 -4.95
CA GLY A 327 -15.52 -9.30 -4.86
C GLY A 327 -14.49 -9.99 -3.97
N ALA A 328 -13.76 -9.24 -3.15
CA ALA A 328 -12.95 -9.83 -2.08
C ALA A 328 -13.85 -10.21 -0.90
N LYS A 329 -13.58 -11.36 -0.29
CA LYS A 329 -14.15 -11.77 1.00
C LYS A 329 -13.01 -12.02 1.97
N LEU A 330 -12.98 -11.30 3.07
CA LEU A 330 -11.92 -11.37 4.06
C LEU A 330 -12.48 -11.84 5.40
N ARG A 331 -11.66 -12.59 6.15
CA ARG A 331 -11.87 -12.88 7.57
C ARG A 331 -10.94 -11.99 8.39
N PHE A 332 -11.50 -11.27 9.34
CA PHE A 332 -10.78 -10.44 10.29
C PHE A 332 -10.87 -11.06 11.67
N ASN A 333 -9.73 -11.47 12.24
CA ASN A 333 -9.66 -12.01 13.59
C ASN A 333 -8.95 -11.03 14.50
N ILE A 334 -9.53 -10.78 15.67
CA ILE A 334 -8.96 -9.96 16.73
C ILE A 334 -8.93 -10.81 17.99
N LYS A 335 -7.83 -10.75 18.74
CA LYS A 335 -7.67 -11.44 20.02
C LYS A 335 -7.31 -10.43 21.10
N SER A 336 -8.08 -10.41 22.18
CA SER A 336 -7.84 -9.58 23.35
C SER A 336 -6.65 -10.08 24.19
N PRO A 337 -6.12 -9.26 25.10
CA PRO A 337 -5.09 -9.68 26.06
C PRO A 337 -5.51 -10.89 26.90
N GLY A 338 -6.77 -10.93 27.36
CA GLY A 338 -7.36 -12.07 28.08
C GLY A 338 -7.62 -13.31 27.22
N GLY A 339 -7.37 -13.26 25.91
CA GLY A 339 -7.47 -14.39 24.99
C GLY A 339 -8.84 -14.57 24.32
N GLU A 340 -9.80 -13.68 24.58
CA GLU A 340 -11.09 -13.64 23.88
C GLU A 340 -10.85 -13.35 22.38
N GLN A 341 -11.59 -14.01 21.50
CA GLN A 341 -11.45 -13.88 20.06
C GLN A 341 -12.72 -13.35 19.40
N TYR A 342 -12.55 -12.38 18.52
CA TYR A 342 -13.60 -11.78 17.72
C TYR A 342 -13.29 -12.03 16.25
N THR A 343 -14.20 -12.74 15.57
CA THR A 343 -14.07 -13.08 14.16
C THR A 343 -15.20 -12.43 13.37
N TRP A 344 -14.82 -11.69 12.34
CA TRP A 344 -15.74 -11.16 11.33
C TRP A 344 -15.36 -11.69 9.96
N GLU A 345 -16.34 -12.11 9.17
CA GLU A 345 -16.20 -12.41 7.74
C GLU A 345 -17.14 -11.53 6.92
N GLY A 346 -16.64 -10.99 5.81
CA GLY A 346 -17.50 -10.27 4.87
C GLY A 346 -16.78 -9.73 3.64
N GLU A 347 -17.56 -9.05 2.81
CA GLU A 347 -17.19 -8.61 1.45
C GLU A 347 -16.91 -7.09 1.34
N SER A 348 -16.96 -6.38 2.47
CA SER A 348 -16.85 -4.93 2.50
C SER A 348 -16.12 -4.42 3.73
N THR A 349 -15.70 -3.17 3.70
CA THR A 349 -15.15 -2.47 4.87
C THR A 349 -16.03 -2.63 6.12
N VAL A 350 -15.37 -2.94 7.24
CA VAL A 350 -16.02 -3.11 8.56
C VAL A 350 -15.27 -2.31 9.63
N ILE A 351 -16.01 -1.80 10.61
CA ILE A 351 -15.46 -1.25 11.85
C ILE A 351 -16.04 -2.06 13.01
N LEU A 352 -15.17 -2.70 13.79
CA LEU A 352 -15.51 -3.47 14.97
C LEU A 352 -15.20 -2.62 16.20
N GLU A 353 -16.23 -2.25 16.96
CA GLU A 353 -16.09 -1.48 18.20
C GLU A 353 -16.12 -2.43 19.41
N VAL A 354 -15.03 -2.40 20.18
CA VAL A 354 -14.85 -3.18 21.40
C VAL A 354 -14.97 -2.22 22.58
N ALA A 355 -16.11 -2.26 23.26
CA ALA A 355 -16.35 -1.45 24.44
C ALA A 355 -15.49 -1.94 25.61
N ASN A 356 -14.94 -1.01 26.40
CA ASN A 356 -14.17 -1.33 27.60
C ASN A 356 -13.00 -2.30 27.37
N ALA A 357 -12.36 -2.23 26.20
CA ALA A 357 -11.21 -3.04 25.82
C ALA A 357 -10.11 -2.96 26.88
N GLU A 358 -9.62 -4.12 27.30
CA GLU A 358 -8.58 -4.27 28.31
C GLU A 358 -7.26 -3.63 27.86
N ALA A 359 -6.49 -3.15 28.83
CA ALA A 359 -5.10 -2.75 28.59
C ALA A 359 -4.25 -3.98 28.25
N GLY A 360 -3.23 -3.81 27.42
CA GLY A 360 -2.30 -4.86 27.01
C GLY A 360 -2.25 -5.10 25.50
N ALA A 361 -1.60 -6.20 25.12
CA ALA A 361 -1.37 -6.57 23.74
C ALA A 361 -2.60 -7.18 23.06
N TRP A 362 -3.21 -6.42 22.15
CA TRP A 362 -4.24 -6.89 21.24
C TRP A 362 -3.59 -7.45 19.98
N THR A 363 -3.96 -8.65 19.53
CA THR A 363 -3.42 -9.20 18.29
C THR A 363 -4.50 -9.31 17.23
N TYR A 364 -4.15 -9.14 15.95
CA TYR A 364 -5.08 -9.28 14.85
C TYR A 364 -4.45 -9.88 13.60
N THR A 365 -5.27 -10.59 12.82
CA THR A 365 -4.91 -11.20 11.53
C THR A 365 -6.03 -11.00 10.52
N VAL A 366 -5.66 -10.95 9.24
CA VAL A 366 -6.62 -10.95 8.14
C VAL A 366 -6.34 -12.16 7.26
N THR A 367 -7.37 -12.96 6.98
CA THR A 367 -7.31 -14.11 6.08
C THR A 367 -8.09 -13.80 4.81
N ALA A 368 -7.48 -14.02 3.65
CA ALA A 368 -8.17 -13.90 2.37
C ALA A 368 -9.03 -15.14 2.11
N LEU A 369 -10.35 -15.05 2.20
CA LEU A 369 -11.23 -16.17 1.87
C LEU A 369 -11.49 -16.22 0.36
N GLU A 370 -11.71 -15.06 -0.25
CA GLU A 370 -11.88 -14.87 -1.69
C GLU A 370 -11.18 -13.58 -2.10
N LEU A 371 -10.47 -13.61 -3.23
CA LEU A 371 -9.77 -12.44 -3.75
C LEU A 371 -10.10 -12.26 -5.24
N PRO A 372 -10.32 -11.02 -5.70
CA PRO A 372 -10.45 -10.74 -7.13
C PRO A 372 -9.13 -10.85 -7.88
N ARG A 373 -8.01 -10.75 -7.16
CA ARG A 373 -6.64 -10.85 -7.66
C ARG A 373 -5.68 -11.14 -6.52
N ASP A 374 -4.53 -11.71 -6.85
CA ASP A 374 -3.41 -11.84 -5.91
C ASP A 374 -2.95 -10.45 -5.44
N ASN A 375 -2.31 -10.39 -4.27
CA ASN A 375 -1.81 -9.14 -3.68
C ASN A 375 -2.90 -8.08 -3.48
N PHE A 376 -4.14 -8.52 -3.21
CA PHE A 376 -5.24 -7.62 -2.91
C PHE A 376 -4.93 -6.76 -1.68
N ALA A 377 -4.96 -5.45 -1.85
CA ALA A 377 -4.58 -4.49 -0.82
C ALA A 377 -5.76 -4.20 0.11
N PHE A 378 -5.47 -4.14 1.41
CA PHE A 378 -6.41 -3.72 2.44
C PHE A 378 -5.67 -3.02 3.57
N ARG A 379 -6.40 -2.30 4.40
CA ARG A 379 -5.85 -1.58 5.54
C ARG A 379 -6.53 -2.03 6.82
N VAL A 380 -5.72 -2.26 7.86
CA VAL A 380 -6.23 -2.37 9.23
C VAL A 380 -5.87 -1.10 9.98
N THR A 381 -6.86 -0.46 10.58
CA THR A 381 -6.66 0.72 11.42
C THR A 381 -7.23 0.46 12.80
N VAL A 382 -6.44 0.75 13.83
CA VAL A 382 -6.86 0.69 15.23
C VAL A 382 -6.99 2.13 15.74
N GLY A 383 -8.18 2.48 16.24
CA GLY A 383 -8.49 3.78 16.81
C GLY A 383 -8.91 3.67 18.26
N GLU A 384 -8.52 4.67 19.06
CA GLU A 384 -8.93 4.83 20.45
C GLU A 384 -9.89 6.02 20.55
N LYS A 385 -10.94 5.90 21.38
CA LYS A 385 -11.87 7.01 21.64
C LYS A 385 -11.14 8.14 22.38
N LYS A 386 -11.34 9.38 21.92
CA LYS A 386 -10.76 10.60 22.54
C LYS A 386 -11.18 10.78 23.99
#